data_AF-A0A1M5TWG5-F1
#
_entry.id   AF-A0A1M5TWG5-F1
#
_cell.length_a   1.000
_cell.length_b   1.000
_cell.length_c   1.000
_cell.angle_alpha   90.00
_cell.angle_beta   90.00
_cell.angle_gamma   90.00
#
_symmetry.space_group_name_H-M   'P 1'
#
loop_
_entity.id
_entity.type
_entity.pdbx_description
1 polymer ?
#
loop_
_entity_poly.entity_id
_entity_poly.type
_entity_poly.pdbx_seq_one_letter_code
_entity_poly.pdbx_strand_id
1 'polypeptide(L)'
;MKINCKNNRGMSLVEVIISIALIGIIAISILPMFVFSSKSNKKNEIKMNAMNIAYSQMEWIKGLKYEDIGYKPNGIIEKNKYMNEKEIIIINGIEYTIKTIISWEKANSLLQGELGKAIKKVEVTVYLKNKKIECATLDTLITYEHEGEPQEPGNLYVYVFMKSNDTPVDGIKIKLKNSNIGEEICTDREGLATFGDLSDGEYTIIPEANGNIMFEPTEVVDNNYFTSRIVNINKNSKEEKFYGEYPVFLEVDVNNLCDMDDLCICLRPDEHSVIPPEDTDLNEYMEIKKSLKSIANTKLWWKWTYKYEVFQQDTENKYFLIDKKSDELWNGTFEEPDDRNNKKEVYLGVGLNPESNVEMYNENGEIRIELKFSAPLGGFENMELKFNDNINIIDNSKYKVTKLNEINGFSKDIIIEIDNKENNFTIDNDSTIDNDSTIEIINPGDLIDEHGIKLAQKLNKSVLKIENGE
;
A
#
# COMPACT_ATOMS: atom_id res chain seq x y z
N MET A 1 66.96 2.15 79.82
CA MET A 1 66.48 2.73 78.55
C MET A 1 66.44 1.62 77.51
N LYS A 2 65.25 1.15 77.10
CA LYS A 2 65.07 0.19 76.00
C LYS A 2 64.16 0.85 74.96
N ILE A 3 64.71 1.08 73.78
CA ILE A 3 64.10 1.78 72.66
C ILE A 3 62.99 0.88 72.09
N ASN A 4 61.76 1.38 72.08
CA ASN A 4 60.61 0.69 71.50
C ASN A 4 60.57 1.02 69.99
N CYS A 5 61.17 0.15 69.17
CA CYS A 5 61.17 0.31 67.71
C CYS A 5 59.76 0.08 67.15
N LYS A 6 59.20 1.10 66.47
CA LYS A 6 57.98 0.96 65.66
C LYS A 6 58.23 -0.06 64.54
N ASN A 7 57.40 -1.10 64.49
CA ASN A 7 57.46 -2.16 63.48
C ASN A 7 56.83 -1.68 62.16
N ASN A 8 57.57 -0.90 61.37
CA ASN A 8 57.20 -0.51 60.01
C ASN A 8 57.56 -1.65 59.03
N ARG A 9 56.80 -2.75 59.06
CA ARG A 9 56.92 -3.77 57.99
C ARG A 9 56.34 -3.18 56.71
N GLY A 10 57.19 -2.95 55.71
CA GLY A 10 56.74 -2.56 54.37
C GLY A 10 55.90 -3.66 53.73
N MET A 11 54.93 -3.29 52.89
CA MET A 11 54.12 -4.25 52.13
C MET A 11 55.00 -5.05 51.18
N SER A 12 54.74 -6.36 51.06
CA SER A 12 55.37 -7.19 50.03
C SER A 12 54.83 -6.79 48.65
N LEU A 13 55.69 -6.82 47.62
CA LEU A 13 55.29 -6.56 46.23
C LEU A 13 54.11 -7.46 45.80
N VAL A 14 54.08 -8.70 46.29
CA VAL A 14 53.00 -9.66 46.00
C VAL A 14 51.67 -9.21 46.61
N GLU A 15 51.68 -8.63 47.81
CA GLU A 15 50.47 -8.15 48.49
C GLU A 15 49.89 -6.92 47.79
N VAL A 16 50.76 -6.06 47.26
CA VAL A 16 50.38 -4.92 46.41
C VAL A 16 49.74 -5.40 45.10
N ILE A 17 50.34 -6.41 44.43
CA ILE A 17 49.78 -6.98 43.19
C ILE A 17 48.41 -7.61 43.43
N ILE A 18 48.27 -8.41 44.50
CA ILE A 18 47.00 -9.06 44.85
C ILE A 18 45.93 -8.02 45.19
N SER A 19 46.30 -6.96 45.93
CA SER A 19 45.37 -5.89 46.29
C SER A 19 44.91 -5.10 45.07
N ILE A 20 45.81 -4.78 44.12
CA ILE A 20 45.46 -4.14 42.85
C ILE A 20 44.55 -5.05 42.02
N ALA A 21 44.84 -6.35 41.96
CA ALA A 21 44.01 -7.32 41.25
C ALA A 21 42.60 -7.43 41.84
N LEU A 22 42.49 -7.50 43.17
CA LEU A 22 41.21 -7.53 43.88
C LEU A 22 40.40 -6.26 43.66
N ILE A 23 41.03 -5.08 43.75
CA ILE A 23 40.38 -3.80 43.45
C ILE A 23 39.93 -3.76 41.99
N GLY A 24 40.73 -4.27 41.05
CA GLY A 24 40.37 -4.36 39.64
C GLY A 24 39.12 -5.22 39.39
N ILE A 25 39.05 -6.40 40.01
CA ILE A 25 37.88 -7.30 39.92
C ILE A 25 36.63 -6.63 40.50
N ILE A 26 36.75 -5.94 41.64
CA ILE A 26 35.65 -5.19 42.26
C ILE A 26 35.20 -4.02 41.37
N ALA A 27 36.13 -3.27 40.79
CA ALA A 27 35.80 -2.14 39.90
C ALA A 27 35.06 -2.61 38.64
N ILE A 28 35.53 -3.69 38.00
CA ILE A 28 34.90 -4.26 36.79
C ILE A 28 33.48 -4.74 37.08
N SER A 29 33.22 -5.28 38.28
CA SER A 29 31.90 -5.77 38.66
C SER A 29 30.90 -4.66 39.02
N ILE A 30 31.35 -3.48 39.47
CA ILE A 30 30.46 -2.36 39.84
C ILE A 30 30.04 -1.51 38.63
N LEU A 31 30.89 -1.35 37.62
CA LEU A 31 30.61 -0.49 36.45
C LEU A 31 29.27 -0.81 35.75
N PRO A 32 28.92 -2.08 35.47
CA PRO A 32 27.63 -2.42 34.86
C PRO A 32 26.42 -1.98 35.70
N MET A 33 26.52 -2.06 37.04
CA MET A 33 25.44 -1.62 37.93
C MET A 33 25.23 -0.11 37.85
N PHE A 34 26.30 0.68 37.78
CA PHE A 34 26.20 2.12 37.64
C PHE A 34 25.56 2.51 36.30
N VAL A 35 25.97 1.87 35.20
CA VAL A 35 25.38 2.10 33.88
C VAL A 35 23.89 1.70 33.87
N PHE A 36 23.55 0.55 34.46
CA PHE A 36 22.16 0.10 34.57
C PHE A 36 21.31 1.07 35.40
N SER A 37 21.82 1.50 36.56
CA SER A 37 21.13 2.45 37.44
C SER A 37 20.89 3.79 36.74
N SER A 38 21.90 4.34 36.06
CA SER A 38 21.77 5.58 35.28
C SER A 38 20.73 5.44 34.17
N LYS A 39 20.75 4.33 33.41
CA LYS A 39 19.75 4.04 32.37
C LYS A 39 18.34 3.89 32.96
N SER A 40 18.20 3.22 34.10
CA SER A 40 16.92 3.02 34.79
C SER A 40 16.35 4.35 35.28
N ASN A 41 17.18 5.18 35.93
CA ASN A 41 16.78 6.51 36.39
C ASN A 41 16.31 7.39 35.22
N LYS A 42 17.00 7.37 34.08
CA LYS A 42 16.57 8.14 32.91
C LYS A 42 15.23 7.66 32.35
N LYS A 43 14.98 6.34 32.31
CA LYS A 43 13.68 5.79 31.91
C LYS A 43 12.57 6.21 32.87
N ASN A 44 12.83 6.17 34.18
CA ASN A 44 11.87 6.58 35.20
C ASN A 44 11.57 8.08 35.13
N GLU A 45 12.58 8.92 34.92
CA GLU A 45 12.41 10.35 34.69
C GLU A 45 11.52 10.62 33.46
N ILE A 46 11.77 9.93 32.35
CA ILE A 46 10.95 10.05 31.13
C ILE A 46 9.49 9.68 31.42
N LYS A 47 9.27 8.56 32.11
CA LYS A 47 7.92 8.08 32.47
C LYS A 47 7.20 9.05 33.41
N MET A 48 7.89 9.56 34.44
CA MET A 48 7.32 10.49 35.41
C MET A 48 6.92 11.82 34.75
N ASN A 49 7.78 12.36 33.88
CA ASN A 49 7.46 13.55 33.10
C ASN A 49 6.26 13.33 32.17
N ALA A 50 6.22 12.19 31.46
CA ALA A 50 5.08 11.84 30.60
C ALA A 50 3.77 11.70 31.40
N MET A 51 3.82 11.12 32.60
CA MET A 51 2.66 10.99 33.48
C MET A 51 2.16 12.37 33.94
N ASN A 52 3.06 13.28 34.30
CA ASN A 52 2.69 14.65 34.69
C ASN A 52 2.06 15.43 33.53
N ILE A 53 2.56 15.24 32.30
CA ILE A 53 1.94 15.79 31.09
C ILE A 53 0.52 15.24 30.92
N ALA A 54 0.36 13.90 31.00
CA ALA A 54 -0.93 13.25 30.86
C ALA A 54 -1.93 13.73 31.93
N TYR A 55 -1.51 13.82 33.19
CA TYR A 55 -2.33 14.36 34.28
C TYR A 55 -2.75 15.80 34.01
N SER A 56 -1.82 16.65 33.61
CA SER A 56 -2.11 18.06 33.33
C SER A 56 -3.12 18.22 32.19
N GLN A 57 -2.98 17.43 31.12
CA GLN A 57 -3.95 17.38 30.04
C GLN A 57 -5.31 16.88 30.53
N MET A 58 -5.33 15.81 31.33
CA MET A 58 -6.57 15.21 31.83
C MET A 58 -7.34 16.18 32.74
N GLU A 59 -6.64 16.86 33.65
CA GLU A 59 -7.26 17.86 34.53
C GLU A 59 -7.76 19.08 33.75
N TRP A 60 -7.06 19.50 32.70
CA TRP A 60 -7.58 20.52 31.79
C TRP A 60 -8.88 20.07 31.11
N ILE A 61 -8.94 18.83 30.60
CA ILE A 61 -10.17 18.28 29.99
C ILE A 61 -11.32 18.21 31.00
N LYS A 62 -11.06 17.76 32.24
CA LYS A 62 -12.07 17.71 33.31
C LYS A 62 -12.57 19.10 33.73
N GLY A 63 -11.77 20.14 33.51
CA GLY A 63 -12.15 21.53 33.76
C GLY A 63 -13.04 22.12 32.66
N LEU A 64 -13.23 21.42 31.53
CA LEU A 64 -14.13 21.86 30.46
C LEU A 64 -15.59 21.55 30.81
N LYS A 65 -16.52 22.30 30.19
CA LYS A 65 -17.94 21.95 30.25
C LYS A 65 -18.16 20.63 29.54
N TYR A 66 -19.17 19.87 29.99
CA TYR A 66 -19.45 18.56 29.42
C TYR A 66 -19.66 18.61 27.91
N GLU A 67 -20.34 19.64 27.40
CA GLU A 67 -20.62 19.84 25.97
C GLU A 67 -19.34 20.10 25.16
N ASP A 68 -18.34 20.74 25.75
CA ASP A 68 -17.08 21.10 25.10
C ASP A 68 -16.10 19.91 24.98
N ILE A 69 -16.37 18.81 25.71
CA ILE A 69 -15.55 17.59 25.71
C ILE A 69 -15.87 16.77 24.45
N GLY A 70 -15.21 17.11 23.36
CA GLY A 70 -15.36 16.45 22.06
C GLY A 70 -14.41 17.06 21.03
N TYR A 71 -14.36 16.48 19.84
CA TYR A 71 -13.66 17.09 18.72
C TYR A 71 -14.57 18.07 17.98
N LYS A 72 -13.98 19.07 17.32
CA LYS A 72 -14.72 19.97 16.42
C LYS A 72 -15.49 19.16 15.36
N PRO A 73 -16.75 19.51 15.05
CA PRO A 73 -17.48 20.70 15.50
C PRO A 73 -18.18 20.56 16.87
N ASN A 74 -18.27 19.35 17.42
CA ASN A 74 -19.08 19.03 18.61
C ASN A 74 -18.34 19.25 19.95
N GLY A 75 -17.11 19.78 19.90
CA GLY A 75 -16.31 20.12 21.07
C GLY A 75 -15.06 20.89 20.66
N ILE A 76 -14.20 21.20 21.63
CA ILE A 76 -13.06 22.08 21.40
C ILE A 76 -11.70 21.37 21.34
N ILE A 77 -11.64 20.08 21.68
CA ILE A 77 -10.37 19.37 21.88
C ILE A 77 -9.71 19.02 20.54
N GLU A 78 -8.41 19.30 20.44
CA GLU A 78 -7.58 18.92 19.31
C GLU A 78 -6.73 17.69 19.66
N LYS A 79 -6.98 16.57 18.95
CA LYS A 79 -6.44 15.23 19.23
C LYS A 79 -4.93 15.19 19.53
N ASN A 80 -4.12 15.95 18.78
CA ASN A 80 -2.66 15.88 18.85
C ASN A 80 -2.02 17.10 19.53
N LYS A 81 -2.81 17.94 20.22
CA LYS A 81 -2.31 19.14 20.88
C LYS A 81 -2.54 19.12 22.38
N TYR A 82 -1.48 19.43 23.11
CA TYR A 82 -1.52 19.66 24.54
C TYR A 82 -2.24 20.98 24.81
N MET A 83 -3.35 20.90 25.55
CA MET A 83 -4.24 22.01 25.89
C MET A 83 -4.62 22.86 24.66
N ASN A 84 -4.75 22.23 23.49
CA ASN A 84 -4.98 22.86 22.18
C ASN A 84 -3.92 23.86 21.69
N GLU A 85 -2.79 24.00 22.38
CA GLU A 85 -1.77 25.00 22.05
C GLU A 85 -0.55 24.40 21.34
N LYS A 86 -0.03 23.27 21.86
CA LYS A 86 1.29 22.75 21.47
C LYS A 86 1.22 21.29 21.03
N GLU A 87 1.80 20.99 19.88
CA GLU A 87 1.97 19.59 19.43
C GLU A 87 3.17 18.91 20.10
N ILE A 88 4.19 19.70 20.45
CA ILE A 88 5.45 19.21 21.03
C ILE A 88 5.70 19.89 22.38
N ILE A 89 5.98 19.08 23.39
CA ILE A 89 6.35 19.52 24.73
C ILE A 89 7.81 19.13 24.97
N ILE A 90 8.63 20.08 25.40
CA ILE A 90 10.06 19.84 25.67
C ILE A 90 10.32 19.95 27.17
N ILE A 91 10.77 18.87 27.80
CA ILE A 91 11.18 18.84 29.20
C ILE A 91 12.58 18.22 29.27
N ASN A 92 13.55 18.94 29.86
CA ASN A 92 14.95 18.48 29.99
C ASN A 92 15.58 18.02 28.66
N GLY A 93 15.25 18.72 27.57
CA GLY A 93 15.75 18.40 26.21
C GLY A 93 15.12 17.15 25.58
N ILE A 94 14.05 16.62 26.17
CA ILE A 94 13.31 15.47 25.64
C ILE A 94 11.99 15.95 25.04
N GLU A 95 11.73 15.58 23.80
CA GLU A 95 10.51 15.94 23.07
C GLU A 95 9.41 14.89 23.25
N TYR A 96 8.25 15.34 23.71
CA TYR A 96 7.05 14.56 23.91
C TYR A 96 5.94 15.03 22.96
N THR A 97 5.10 14.10 22.54
CA THR A 97 3.86 14.36 21.79
C THR A 97 2.69 13.70 22.49
N ILE A 98 1.49 14.26 22.32
CA ILE A 98 0.27 13.78 22.99
C ILE A 98 -0.78 13.32 21.98
N LYS A 99 -1.60 12.35 22.36
CA LYS A 99 -2.79 11.90 21.64
C LYS A 99 -3.92 11.79 22.66
N THR A 100 -4.97 12.60 22.49
CA THR A 100 -6.20 12.52 23.27
C THR A 100 -7.27 11.85 22.44
N ILE A 101 -7.83 10.75 22.96
CA ILE A 101 -8.96 10.04 22.37
C ILE A 101 -10.21 10.28 23.21
N ILE A 102 -11.31 10.68 22.57
CA ILE A 102 -12.62 10.83 23.19
C ILE A 102 -13.56 9.85 22.50
N SER A 103 -14.14 8.94 23.27
CA SER A 103 -15.12 7.94 22.85
C SER A 103 -16.30 7.89 23.82
N TRP A 104 -17.23 6.96 23.60
CA TRP A 104 -18.43 6.81 24.41
C TRP A 104 -18.49 5.42 25.03
N GLU A 105 -18.88 5.38 26.30
CA GLU A 105 -19.17 4.18 27.06
C GLU A 105 -20.69 4.06 27.25
N LYS A 106 -21.22 2.85 27.07
CA LYS A 106 -22.65 2.57 27.18
C LYS A 106 -23.10 2.43 28.64
N ALA A 107 -24.36 2.76 28.92
CA ALA A 107 -24.98 2.51 30.22
C ALA A 107 -26.46 2.14 30.09
N ASN A 108 -27.02 1.51 31.12
CA ASN A 108 -28.44 1.18 31.16
C ASN A 108 -29.21 2.21 32.00
N SER A 109 -30.19 2.86 31.38
CA SER A 109 -31.19 3.69 32.03
C SER A 109 -32.39 2.83 32.45
N LEU A 110 -32.91 3.08 33.66
CA LEU A 110 -34.13 2.43 34.16
C LEU A 110 -35.38 2.80 33.33
N LEU A 111 -35.36 3.93 32.63
CA LEU A 111 -36.51 4.47 31.89
C LEU A 111 -36.41 4.23 30.37
N GLN A 112 -35.19 4.28 29.82
CA GLN A 112 -34.96 4.29 28.37
C GLN A 112 -34.25 3.03 27.85
N GLY A 113 -33.74 2.16 28.72
CA GLY A 113 -32.96 1.00 28.31
C GLY A 113 -31.49 1.35 28.07
N GLU A 114 -30.85 0.67 27.11
CA GLU A 114 -29.43 0.88 26.80
C GLU A 114 -29.21 2.22 26.09
N LEU A 115 -28.30 3.03 26.62
CA LEU A 115 -27.86 4.30 26.06
C LEU A 115 -26.42 4.13 25.54
N GLY A 116 -26.22 4.23 24.23
CA GLY A 116 -24.89 4.12 23.62
C GLY A 116 -23.98 5.32 23.93
N LYS A 117 -24.56 6.53 24.00
CA LYS A 117 -23.85 7.77 24.35
C LYS A 117 -24.14 8.19 25.79
N ALA A 118 -23.88 7.30 26.75
CA ALA A 118 -24.18 7.57 28.15
C ALA A 118 -23.06 8.36 28.85
N ILE A 119 -21.81 7.92 28.68
CA ILE A 119 -20.66 8.44 29.43
C ILE A 119 -19.53 8.71 28.43
N LYS A 120 -18.88 9.88 28.54
CA LYS A 120 -17.70 10.18 27.74
C LYS A 120 -16.48 9.49 28.33
N LYS A 121 -15.79 8.69 27.53
CA LYS A 121 -14.50 8.09 27.87
C LYS A 121 -13.40 8.95 27.26
N VAL A 122 -12.51 9.46 28.10
CA VAL A 122 -11.37 10.27 27.69
C VAL A 122 -10.10 9.51 28.00
N GLU A 123 -9.28 9.32 26.98
CA GLU A 123 -7.97 8.72 27.06
C GLU A 123 -6.91 9.75 26.65
N VAL A 124 -5.84 9.85 27.43
CA VAL A 124 -4.69 10.71 27.14
C VAL A 124 -3.43 9.86 27.11
N THR A 125 -2.79 9.80 25.95
CA THR A 125 -1.54 9.06 25.73
C THR A 125 -0.39 10.01 25.41
N VAL A 126 0.75 9.82 26.06
CA VAL A 126 1.97 10.61 25.83
C VAL A 126 3.07 9.72 25.24
N TYR A 127 3.64 10.17 24.13
CA TYR A 127 4.67 9.47 23.38
C TYR A 127 6.00 10.23 23.39
N LEU A 128 7.09 9.48 23.29
CA LEU A 128 8.40 10.03 22.98
C LEU A 128 8.51 10.26 21.46
N LYS A 129 8.64 11.52 21.01
CA LYS A 129 8.56 11.87 19.59
C LYS A 129 9.54 11.07 18.71
N ASN A 130 10.80 10.99 19.14
CA ASN A 130 11.88 10.36 18.36
C ASN A 130 11.71 8.86 18.14
N LYS A 131 10.84 8.19 18.91
CA LYS A 131 10.66 6.74 18.84
C LYS A 131 9.20 6.28 18.72
N LYS A 132 8.23 7.20 18.80
CA LYS A 132 6.80 6.89 18.96
C LYS A 132 6.52 5.83 20.04
N ILE A 133 7.34 5.82 21.10
CA ILE A 133 7.16 4.89 22.23
C ILE A 133 6.17 5.52 23.20
N GLU A 134 5.10 4.79 23.51
CA GLU A 134 4.17 5.14 24.58
C GLU A 134 4.92 5.20 25.91
N CYS A 135 4.84 6.34 26.59
CA CYS A 135 5.51 6.59 27.87
C CYS A 135 4.53 6.55 29.04
N ALA A 136 3.30 7.05 28.84
CA ALA A 136 2.23 7.06 29.83
C ALA A 136 0.86 7.15 29.14
N THR A 137 -0.14 6.53 29.76
CA THR A 137 -1.55 6.62 29.39
C THR A 137 -2.39 6.85 30.65
N LEU A 138 -3.40 7.70 30.55
CA LEU A 138 -4.44 7.90 31.55
C LEU A 138 -5.83 7.88 30.92
N ASP A 139 -6.74 7.13 31.55
CA ASP A 139 -8.12 7.00 31.12
C ASP A 139 -9.06 7.49 32.21
N THR A 140 -10.16 8.14 31.82
CA THR A 140 -11.20 8.55 32.75
C THR A 140 -12.57 8.51 32.08
N LEU A 141 -13.60 8.35 32.92
CA LEU A 141 -15.00 8.44 32.52
C LEU A 141 -15.56 9.75 33.05
N ILE A 142 -16.22 10.51 32.18
CA ILE A 142 -16.84 11.79 32.49
C ILE A 142 -18.34 11.65 32.24
N THR A 143 -19.13 11.87 33.29
CA THR A 143 -20.59 11.82 33.25
C THR A 143 -21.16 13.22 33.35
N TYR A 144 -22.38 13.40 32.84
CA TYR A 144 -23.16 14.60 33.08
C TYR A 144 -23.68 14.61 34.52
N GLU A 145 -23.74 15.79 35.16
CA GLU A 145 -24.14 15.93 36.57
C GLU A 145 -25.66 15.96 36.80
N HIS A 146 -26.46 16.15 35.75
CA HIS A 146 -27.93 16.25 35.82
C HIS A 146 -28.61 15.08 35.09
N GLU A 147 -29.93 14.94 35.27
CA GLU A 147 -30.73 14.05 34.42
C GLU A 147 -30.61 14.52 32.96
N GLY A 148 -30.11 13.63 32.11
CA GLY A 148 -29.97 13.89 30.68
C GLY A 148 -31.34 13.96 29.98
N GLU A 149 -31.37 14.60 28.82
CA GLU A 149 -32.54 14.57 27.95
C GLU A 149 -32.82 13.14 27.47
N PRO A 150 -34.10 12.79 27.19
CA PRO A 150 -34.43 11.51 26.58
C PRO A 150 -33.69 11.31 25.26
N GLN A 151 -32.96 10.21 25.12
CA GLN A 151 -32.29 9.82 23.89
C GLN A 151 -33.18 8.86 23.08
N GLU A 152 -33.07 8.92 21.76
CA GLU A 152 -33.59 7.90 20.86
C GLU A 152 -32.89 6.55 21.14
N PRO A 153 -33.65 5.45 21.18
CA PRO A 153 -33.12 4.15 21.62
C PRO A 153 -32.18 3.48 20.61
N GLY A 154 -32.03 4.01 19.40
CA GLY A 154 -31.18 3.42 18.37
C GLY A 154 -29.69 3.61 18.68
N ASN A 155 -28.97 2.50 18.82
CA ASN A 155 -27.53 2.48 19.03
C ASN A 155 -26.83 1.65 17.94
N LEU A 156 -25.67 2.11 17.49
CA LEU A 156 -24.80 1.42 16.55
C LEU A 156 -23.37 1.38 17.09
N TYR A 157 -22.85 0.18 17.27
CA TYR A 157 -21.48 -0.08 17.68
C TYR A 157 -20.68 -0.60 16.49
N VAL A 158 -19.68 0.16 16.05
CA VAL A 158 -18.83 -0.21 14.92
C VAL A 158 -17.45 -0.60 15.44
N TYR A 159 -17.07 -1.86 15.24
CA TYR A 159 -15.76 -2.38 15.61
C TYR A 159 -14.84 -2.50 14.40
N VAL A 160 -13.56 -2.16 14.60
CA VAL A 160 -12.51 -2.30 13.59
C VAL A 160 -11.37 -3.16 14.12
N PHE A 161 -11.05 -4.22 13.38
CA PHE A 161 -9.96 -5.14 13.71
C PHE A 161 -9.01 -5.31 12.52
N MET A 162 -7.74 -5.62 12.78
CA MET A 162 -6.86 -6.16 11.75
C MET A 162 -7.24 -7.62 11.48
N LYS A 163 -7.44 -7.98 10.21
CA LYS A 163 -7.84 -9.34 9.84
C LYS A 163 -6.82 -10.40 10.22
N SER A 164 -5.53 -10.05 10.18
CA SER A 164 -4.41 -10.98 10.36
C SER A 164 -4.32 -11.60 11.75
N ASN A 165 -4.83 -10.90 12.78
CA ASN A 165 -4.63 -11.28 14.18
C ASN A 165 -5.79 -10.88 15.10
N ASP A 166 -6.91 -10.40 14.55
CA ASP A 166 -8.07 -9.86 15.27
C ASP A 166 -7.71 -8.76 16.29
N THR A 167 -6.60 -8.04 16.10
CA THR A 167 -6.24 -6.95 17.00
C THR A 167 -7.10 -5.72 16.72
N PRO A 168 -7.68 -5.08 17.76
CA PRO A 168 -8.46 -3.86 17.58
C PRO A 168 -7.60 -2.72 17.02
N VAL A 169 -8.20 -1.92 16.14
CA VAL A 169 -7.51 -0.80 15.48
C VAL A 169 -8.01 0.53 16.03
N ASP A 170 -7.11 1.27 16.65
CA ASP A 170 -7.41 2.57 17.24
C ASP A 170 -7.36 3.72 16.22
N GLY A 171 -8.18 4.75 16.45
CA GLY A 171 -8.14 6.00 15.72
C GLY A 171 -8.56 5.95 14.25
N ILE A 172 -9.28 4.91 13.81
CA ILE A 172 -9.94 4.87 12.50
C ILE A 172 -11.17 5.76 12.57
N LYS A 173 -11.31 6.67 11.61
CA LYS A 173 -12.48 7.54 11.58
C LYS A 173 -13.64 6.81 10.90
N ILE A 174 -14.75 6.67 11.60
CA ILE A 174 -15.98 6.09 11.08
C ILE A 174 -16.93 7.24 10.81
N LYS A 175 -17.37 7.39 9.55
CA LYS A 175 -18.45 8.30 9.20
C LYS A 175 -19.76 7.55 9.15
N LEU A 176 -20.78 8.10 9.78
CA LEU A 176 -22.15 7.64 9.70
C LEU A 176 -22.97 8.68 8.95
N LYS A 177 -23.58 8.27 7.84
CA LYS A 177 -24.41 9.14 7.00
C LYS A 177 -25.85 8.63 6.92
N ASN A 178 -26.80 9.55 7.03
CA ASN A 178 -28.22 9.38 6.66
C ASN A 178 -28.68 10.72 6.03
N SER A 179 -29.88 10.77 5.46
CA SER A 179 -30.53 11.94 4.87
C SER A 179 -30.42 13.23 5.70
N ASN A 180 -30.34 13.12 7.03
CA ASN A 180 -30.31 14.26 7.96
C ASN A 180 -29.07 14.32 8.86
N ILE A 181 -28.22 13.30 8.89
CA ILE A 181 -27.12 13.15 9.86
C ILE A 181 -25.80 12.84 9.15
N GLY A 182 -24.75 13.58 9.50
CA GLY A 182 -23.37 13.27 9.18
C GLY A 182 -22.53 13.35 10.46
N GLU A 183 -22.34 12.22 11.13
CA GLU A 183 -21.53 12.12 12.35
C GLU A 183 -20.21 11.40 12.04
N GLU A 184 -19.11 11.86 12.63
CA GLU A 184 -17.79 11.24 12.49
C GLU A 184 -17.20 10.92 13.87
N ILE A 185 -16.88 9.66 14.13
CA ILE A 185 -16.32 9.19 15.40
C ILE A 185 -15.06 8.36 15.13
N CYS A 186 -13.99 8.60 15.88
CA CYS A 186 -12.81 7.76 15.83
C CYS A 186 -12.97 6.53 16.72
N THR A 187 -12.47 5.37 16.26
CA THR A 187 -12.36 4.18 17.12
C THR A 187 -11.42 4.41 18.30
N ASP A 188 -11.74 3.80 19.43
CA ASP A 188 -10.88 3.77 20.62
C ASP A 188 -9.87 2.60 20.59
N ARG A 189 -9.19 2.33 21.72
CA ARG A 189 -8.22 1.21 21.84
C ARG A 189 -8.82 -0.17 21.69
N GLU A 190 -10.13 -0.31 21.89
CA GLU A 190 -10.86 -1.56 21.68
C GLU A 190 -11.37 -1.65 20.23
N GLY A 191 -11.00 -0.67 19.39
CA GLY A 191 -11.42 -0.62 17.99
C GLY A 191 -12.87 -0.19 17.84
N LEU A 192 -13.50 0.34 18.90
CA LEU A 192 -14.93 0.64 18.95
C LEU A 192 -15.20 2.13 18.65
N ALA A 193 -16.13 2.37 17.73
CA ALA A 193 -16.80 3.65 17.55
C ALA A 193 -18.30 3.48 17.88
N THR A 194 -18.80 4.31 18.80
CA THR A 194 -20.16 4.21 19.32
C THR A 194 -21.00 5.37 18.84
N PHE A 195 -22.05 5.05 18.09
CA PHE A 195 -23.12 5.97 17.71
C PHE A 195 -24.36 5.63 18.53
N GLY A 196 -25.01 6.65 19.08
CA GLY A 196 -26.24 6.51 19.85
C GLY A 196 -27.12 7.72 19.57
N ASP A 197 -28.34 7.70 20.09
CA ASP A 197 -29.38 8.69 19.80
C ASP A 197 -29.76 8.69 18.31
N LEU A 198 -29.88 7.49 17.71
CA LEU A 198 -30.22 7.32 16.30
C LEU A 198 -31.71 7.04 16.14
N SER A 199 -32.37 7.79 15.25
CA SER A 199 -33.74 7.51 14.84
C SER A 199 -33.80 6.27 13.95
N ASP A 200 -34.95 5.59 13.94
CA ASP A 200 -35.24 4.46 13.04
C ASP A 200 -34.99 4.85 11.57
N GLY A 201 -34.29 4.00 10.82
CA GLY A 201 -33.99 4.24 9.42
C GLY A 201 -32.69 3.62 8.92
N GLU A 202 -32.39 3.94 7.67
CA GLU A 202 -31.21 3.44 6.97
C GLU A 202 -30.02 4.39 7.14
N TYR A 203 -28.85 3.83 7.46
CA TYR A 203 -27.60 4.55 7.63
C TYR A 203 -26.49 3.89 6.83
N THR A 204 -25.58 4.70 6.29
CA THR A 204 -24.36 4.25 5.61
C THR A 204 -23.16 4.47 6.52
N ILE A 205 -22.44 3.40 6.81
CA ILE A 205 -21.19 3.41 7.58
C ILE A 205 -20.02 3.45 6.59
N ILE A 206 -19.12 4.41 6.74
CA ILE A 206 -17.94 4.59 5.89
C ILE A 206 -16.70 4.66 6.78
N PRO A 207 -15.92 3.57 6.92
CA PRO A 207 -14.63 3.62 7.59
C PRO A 207 -13.58 4.31 6.72
N GLU A 208 -12.98 5.38 7.21
CA GLU A 208 -11.86 6.03 6.54
C GLU A 208 -10.57 5.23 6.76
N ALA A 209 -10.14 4.55 5.71
CA ALA A 209 -8.84 3.90 5.63
C ALA A 209 -7.71 4.91 5.94
N ASN A 210 -6.95 4.68 7.02
CA ASN A 210 -5.74 5.46 7.31
C ASN A 210 -4.52 4.89 6.56
N GLY A 211 -3.38 5.58 6.56
CA GLY A 211 -2.24 5.27 5.67
C GLY A 211 -1.76 3.80 5.63
N ASN A 212 -2.00 3.00 6.68
CA ASN A 212 -1.51 1.63 6.76
C ASN A 212 -2.59 0.57 6.57
N ILE A 213 -3.86 0.95 6.41
CA ILE A 213 -4.98 0.03 6.40
C ILE A 213 -5.84 0.32 5.18
N MET A 214 -6.43 -0.74 4.66
CA MET A 214 -7.46 -0.74 3.64
C MET A 214 -8.57 -1.69 4.09
N PHE A 215 -9.80 -1.38 3.72
CA PHE A 215 -10.95 -2.25 3.95
C PHE A 215 -11.38 -2.84 2.61
N GLU A 216 -12.11 -3.96 2.64
CA GLU A 216 -12.65 -4.59 1.44
C GLU A 216 -13.46 -3.55 0.63
N PRO A 217 -13.06 -3.23 -0.62
CA PRO A 217 -13.71 -2.18 -1.38
C PRO A 217 -15.14 -2.56 -1.75
N THR A 218 -16.05 -1.60 -1.64
CA THR A 218 -17.44 -1.71 -2.08
C THR A 218 -17.81 -0.70 -3.14
N GLU A 219 -16.98 0.32 -3.36
CA GLU A 219 -17.19 1.34 -4.39
C GLU A 219 -15.87 2.01 -4.82
N VAL A 220 -15.91 2.72 -5.94
CA VAL A 220 -14.83 3.59 -6.41
C VAL A 220 -15.31 5.03 -6.40
N VAL A 221 -14.56 5.92 -5.75
CA VAL A 221 -14.80 7.36 -5.74
C VAL A 221 -13.51 8.08 -6.11
N ASP A 222 -13.55 9.00 -7.06
CA ASP A 222 -12.38 9.76 -7.54
C ASP A 222 -11.16 8.87 -7.90
N ASN A 223 -11.40 7.74 -8.57
CA ASN A 223 -10.39 6.72 -8.90
C ASN A 223 -9.66 6.14 -7.68
N ASN A 224 -10.31 6.04 -6.52
CA ASN A 224 -9.78 5.32 -5.36
C ASN A 224 -10.85 4.39 -4.80
N TYR A 225 -10.42 3.30 -4.18
CA TYR A 225 -11.30 2.34 -3.54
C TYR A 225 -11.80 2.86 -2.18
N PHE A 226 -13.11 2.72 -1.97
CA PHE A 226 -13.79 3.03 -0.72
C PHE A 226 -14.62 1.85 -0.25
N THR A 227 -14.89 1.84 1.05
CA THR A 227 -15.74 0.87 1.69
C THR A 227 -16.90 1.58 2.36
N SER A 228 -18.10 1.08 2.12
CA SER A 228 -19.33 1.52 2.74
C SER A 228 -20.23 0.32 3.04
N ARG A 229 -21.01 0.42 4.11
CA ARG A 229 -22.02 -0.59 4.46
C ARG A 229 -23.30 0.08 4.87
N ILE A 230 -24.40 -0.34 4.25
CA ILE A 230 -25.74 0.11 4.59
C ILE A 230 -26.28 -0.76 5.74
N VAL A 231 -26.84 -0.11 6.76
CA VAL A 231 -27.47 -0.76 7.90
C VAL A 231 -28.80 -0.10 8.26
N ASN A 232 -29.80 -0.91 8.56
CA ASN A 232 -31.03 -0.46 9.18
C ASN A 232 -30.89 -0.45 10.70
N ILE A 233 -31.11 0.70 11.31
CA ILE A 233 -31.14 0.93 12.76
C ILE A 233 -32.58 1.02 13.19
N ASN A 234 -32.93 0.34 14.28
CA ASN A 234 -34.23 0.41 14.92
C ASN A 234 -34.04 0.67 16.43
N LYS A 235 -35.06 0.44 17.25
CA LYS A 235 -34.99 0.64 18.70
C LYS A 235 -33.97 -0.24 19.44
N ASN A 236 -33.45 -1.28 18.80
CA ASN A 236 -32.45 -2.16 19.39
C ASN A 236 -31.04 -1.74 18.94
N SER A 237 -30.07 -1.99 19.82
CA SER A 237 -28.66 -1.82 19.50
C SER A 237 -28.21 -2.79 18.39
N LYS A 238 -27.35 -2.29 17.51
CA LYS A 238 -26.75 -3.06 16.42
C LYS A 238 -25.24 -3.01 16.48
N GLU A 239 -24.59 -4.12 16.15
CA GLU A 239 -23.14 -4.22 16.08
C GLU A 239 -22.68 -4.53 14.66
N GLU A 240 -21.66 -3.82 14.20
CA GLU A 240 -21.05 -4.02 12.89
C GLU A 240 -19.53 -4.15 13.03
N LYS A 241 -18.95 -5.03 12.23
CA LYS A 241 -17.51 -5.29 12.23
C LYS A 241 -16.91 -5.01 10.87
N PHE A 242 -15.79 -4.29 10.87
CA PHE A 242 -14.91 -4.09 9.73
C PHE A 242 -13.55 -4.71 10.02
N TYR A 243 -13.00 -5.37 9.01
CA TYR A 243 -11.67 -5.96 9.08
C TYR A 243 -10.74 -5.22 8.13
N GLY A 244 -9.75 -4.56 8.70
CA GLY A 244 -8.69 -3.88 7.98
C GLY A 244 -7.58 -4.85 7.60
N GLU A 245 -7.02 -4.65 6.42
CA GLU A 245 -5.85 -5.36 5.91
C GLU A 245 -4.81 -4.36 5.40
N TYR A 246 -3.58 -4.81 5.22
CA TYR A 246 -2.55 -3.97 4.63
C TYR A 246 -2.82 -3.80 3.12
N PRO A 247 -2.73 -2.58 2.58
CA PRO A 247 -2.81 -2.38 1.13
C PRO A 247 -1.56 -2.90 0.43
N VAL A 248 -1.71 -3.17 -0.87
CA VAL A 248 -0.58 -3.39 -1.80
C VAL A 248 -0.48 -2.25 -2.78
N PHE A 249 0.72 -2.03 -3.30
CA PHE A 249 1.02 -0.96 -4.25
C PHE A 249 1.70 -1.53 -5.50
N LEU A 250 1.36 -0.98 -6.67
CA LEU A 250 1.99 -1.33 -7.94
C LEU A 250 3.06 -0.29 -8.29
N GLU A 251 4.33 -0.65 -8.15
CA GLU A 251 5.46 0.22 -8.44
C GLU A 251 5.98 -0.06 -9.85
N VAL A 252 5.74 0.89 -10.75
CA VAL A 252 6.20 0.82 -12.14
C VAL A 252 7.54 1.53 -12.24
N ASP A 253 8.59 0.83 -12.67
CA ASP A 253 9.92 1.43 -12.85
C ASP A 253 9.93 2.37 -14.05
N VAL A 254 9.72 3.66 -13.78
CA VAL A 254 9.67 4.74 -14.77
C VAL A 254 10.90 5.66 -14.70
N ASN A 255 11.90 5.33 -13.88
CA ASN A 255 12.93 6.28 -13.44
C ASN A 255 13.89 6.77 -14.55
N ASN A 256 13.87 6.14 -15.72
CA ASN A 256 14.73 6.51 -16.85
C ASN A 256 13.96 7.03 -18.08
N LEU A 257 12.64 7.24 -17.95
CA LEU A 257 11.76 7.50 -19.09
C LEU A 257 11.25 8.95 -18.99
N CYS A 258 11.73 9.83 -19.87
CA CYS A 258 11.33 11.24 -19.87
C CYS A 258 9.87 11.38 -20.37
N ASP A 259 9.09 12.28 -19.75
CA ASP A 259 7.73 12.69 -20.13
C ASP A 259 6.72 11.55 -20.36
N MET A 260 6.27 10.89 -19.28
CA MET A 260 5.20 9.88 -19.26
C MET A 260 3.90 10.36 -18.61
N ASP A 261 3.49 11.62 -18.84
CA ASP A 261 2.22 12.12 -18.31
C ASP A 261 0.99 11.64 -19.11
N ASP A 262 1.22 11.19 -20.33
CA ASP A 262 0.24 10.64 -21.26
C ASP A 262 -0.01 9.12 -21.07
N LEU A 263 0.90 8.40 -20.43
CA LEU A 263 0.70 6.98 -20.13
C LEU A 263 -0.24 6.77 -18.93
N CYS A 264 -1.31 6.04 -19.20
CA CYS A 264 -2.34 5.68 -18.25
C CYS A 264 -2.42 4.17 -18.06
N ILE A 265 -2.88 3.78 -16.88
CA ILE A 265 -3.26 2.43 -16.54
C ILE A 265 -4.72 2.40 -16.10
N CYS A 266 -5.47 1.45 -16.66
CA CYS A 266 -6.75 1.01 -16.12
C CYS A 266 -6.53 -0.30 -15.38
N LEU A 267 -7.05 -0.40 -14.14
CA LEU A 267 -7.07 -1.61 -13.34
C LEU A 267 -8.50 -1.92 -12.95
N ARG A 268 -8.92 -3.17 -13.14
CA ARG A 268 -10.22 -3.67 -12.66
C ARG A 268 -10.09 -5.10 -12.13
N PRO A 269 -10.83 -5.48 -11.09
CA PRO A 269 -10.86 -6.86 -10.64
C PRO A 269 -11.46 -7.76 -11.72
N ASP A 270 -11.02 -9.01 -11.75
CA ASP A 270 -11.63 -10.03 -12.59
C ASP A 270 -12.94 -10.57 -11.99
N GLU A 271 -13.67 -11.35 -12.80
CA GLU A 271 -14.98 -11.91 -12.48
C GLU A 271 -14.96 -12.92 -11.32
N HIS A 272 -13.79 -13.50 -11.05
CA HIS A 272 -13.61 -14.42 -9.92
C HIS A 272 -13.35 -13.68 -8.62
N SER A 273 -12.80 -12.47 -8.69
CA SER A 273 -12.45 -11.64 -7.54
C SER A 273 -13.65 -10.86 -7.01
N VAL A 274 -14.49 -10.34 -7.90
CA VAL A 274 -15.70 -9.60 -7.51
C VAL A 274 -16.83 -9.87 -8.49
N ILE A 275 -18.01 -10.15 -7.94
CA ILE A 275 -19.24 -10.31 -8.71
C ILE A 275 -19.94 -8.94 -8.76
N PRO A 276 -20.11 -8.33 -9.95
CA PRO A 276 -20.84 -7.07 -10.07
C PRO A 276 -22.33 -7.28 -9.76
N PRO A 277 -23.03 -6.24 -9.28
CA PRO A 277 -24.49 -6.25 -9.16
C PRO A 277 -25.16 -6.51 -10.51
N GLU A 278 -26.40 -7.03 -10.47
CA GLU A 278 -27.24 -7.15 -11.67
C GLU A 278 -27.33 -5.80 -12.41
N ASP A 279 -27.29 -5.83 -13.74
CA ASP A 279 -27.32 -4.66 -14.64
C ASP A 279 -26.10 -3.70 -14.61
N THR A 280 -24.98 -4.10 -14.00
CA THR A 280 -23.72 -3.30 -14.05
C THR A 280 -22.81 -3.79 -15.17
N ASP A 281 -22.21 -2.87 -15.95
CA ASP A 281 -21.19 -3.23 -16.93
C ASP A 281 -19.96 -3.79 -16.20
N LEU A 282 -19.68 -5.05 -16.46
CA LEU A 282 -18.59 -5.79 -15.86
C LEU A 282 -17.21 -5.20 -16.24
N ASN A 283 -17.14 -4.48 -17.36
CA ASN A 283 -15.89 -3.84 -17.80
C ASN A 283 -15.57 -2.55 -17.05
N GLU A 284 -16.54 -1.92 -16.41
CA GLU A 284 -16.36 -0.66 -15.68
C GLU A 284 -16.46 -0.84 -14.15
N TYR A 285 -16.96 -1.99 -13.69
CA TYR A 285 -17.16 -2.23 -12.27
C TYR A 285 -15.83 -2.29 -11.50
N MET A 286 -15.71 -1.46 -10.46
CA MET A 286 -14.51 -1.30 -9.63
C MET A 286 -13.24 -0.91 -10.42
N GLU A 287 -13.41 -0.34 -11.61
CA GLU A 287 -12.30 0.16 -12.40
C GLU A 287 -11.70 1.43 -11.77
N ILE A 288 -10.37 1.48 -11.73
CA ILE A 288 -9.63 2.72 -11.49
C ILE A 288 -8.78 3.05 -12.71
N LYS A 289 -8.81 4.32 -13.10
CA LYS A 289 -7.98 4.85 -14.19
C LYS A 289 -7.07 5.93 -13.66
N LYS A 290 -5.76 5.75 -13.84
CA LYS A 290 -4.74 6.64 -13.28
C LYS A 290 -3.55 6.79 -14.24
N SER A 291 -2.81 7.89 -14.12
CA SER A 291 -1.49 7.98 -14.76
C SER A 291 -0.52 7.01 -14.09
N LEU A 292 0.46 6.51 -14.85
CA LEU A 292 1.49 5.60 -14.30
C LEU A 292 2.28 6.22 -13.13
N LYS A 293 2.45 7.53 -13.09
CA LYS A 293 3.10 8.20 -11.94
C LYS A 293 2.25 8.13 -10.66
N SER A 294 0.93 8.18 -10.80
CA SER A 294 0.02 8.20 -9.64
C SER A 294 -0.35 6.81 -9.12
N ILE A 295 -0.21 5.76 -9.94
CA ILE A 295 -0.58 4.40 -9.51
C ILE A 295 0.30 3.87 -8.38
N ALA A 296 1.59 4.25 -8.34
CA ALA A 296 2.52 3.84 -7.28
C ALA A 296 2.09 4.24 -5.87
N ASN A 297 1.25 5.28 -5.74
CA ASN A 297 0.73 5.76 -4.46
C ASN A 297 -0.72 5.32 -4.22
N THR A 298 -1.27 4.47 -5.08
CA THR A 298 -2.66 4.01 -4.99
C THR A 298 -2.73 2.70 -4.21
N LYS A 299 -3.60 2.65 -3.21
CA LYS A 299 -3.86 1.43 -2.45
C LYS A 299 -4.70 0.47 -3.28
N LEU A 300 -4.22 -0.75 -3.45
CA LEU A 300 -4.92 -1.83 -4.14
C LEU A 300 -5.27 -2.94 -3.14
N TRP A 301 -6.33 -3.68 -3.46
CA TRP A 301 -6.84 -4.78 -2.65
C TRP A 301 -6.21 -6.10 -3.11
N TRP A 302 -5.31 -6.64 -2.31
CA TRP A 302 -4.43 -7.74 -2.72
C TRP A 302 -5.14 -9.07 -3.02
N LYS A 303 -6.35 -9.26 -2.50
CA LYS A 303 -7.16 -10.47 -2.74
C LYS A 303 -7.78 -10.52 -4.12
N TRP A 304 -7.74 -9.43 -4.87
CA TRP A 304 -8.22 -9.39 -6.23
C TRP A 304 -7.11 -9.74 -7.22
N THR A 305 -7.50 -10.47 -8.25
CA THR A 305 -6.75 -10.58 -9.51
C THR A 305 -7.21 -9.46 -10.41
N TYR A 306 -6.27 -8.62 -10.85
CA TYR A 306 -6.56 -7.45 -11.68
C TYR A 306 -6.38 -7.74 -13.17
N LYS A 307 -7.40 -7.45 -13.97
CA LYS A 307 -7.23 -7.19 -15.40
C LYS A 307 -6.71 -5.76 -15.54
N TYR A 308 -5.76 -5.55 -16.45
CA TYR A 308 -5.16 -4.25 -16.67
C TYR A 308 -5.01 -3.91 -18.14
N GLU A 309 -4.97 -2.61 -18.43
CA GLU A 309 -4.59 -2.07 -19.74
C GLU A 309 -3.70 -0.85 -19.51
N VAL A 310 -2.50 -0.86 -20.12
CA VAL A 310 -1.60 0.30 -20.13
C VAL A 310 -1.57 0.86 -21.54
N PHE A 311 -1.85 2.15 -21.68
CA PHE A 311 -1.97 2.82 -22.97
C PHE A 311 -1.50 4.26 -22.90
N GLN A 312 -1.12 4.79 -24.06
CA GLN A 312 -0.79 6.20 -24.23
C GLN A 312 -2.02 6.97 -24.68
N GLN A 313 -2.34 8.07 -23.99
CA GLN A 313 -3.48 8.92 -24.31
C GLN A 313 -3.47 9.38 -25.77
N ASP A 314 -4.65 9.47 -26.38
CA ASP A 314 -4.85 9.93 -27.76
C ASP A 314 -4.12 9.12 -28.85
N THR A 315 -3.65 7.91 -28.52
CA THR A 315 -3.03 6.98 -29.47
C THR A 315 -3.61 5.57 -29.34
N GLU A 316 -3.23 4.69 -30.27
CA GLU A 316 -3.50 3.25 -30.18
C GLU A 316 -2.34 2.47 -29.54
N ASN A 317 -1.40 3.16 -28.89
CA ASN A 317 -0.21 2.53 -28.34
C ASN A 317 -0.53 1.86 -27.01
N LYS A 318 -0.13 0.60 -26.90
CA LYS A 318 -0.35 -0.23 -25.72
C LYS A 318 0.97 -0.77 -25.19
N TYR A 319 1.00 -0.92 -23.87
CA TYR A 319 2.15 -1.41 -23.11
C TYR A 319 1.72 -2.53 -22.18
N PHE A 320 2.68 -3.36 -21.83
CA PHE A 320 2.49 -4.51 -20.95
C PHE A 320 3.32 -4.35 -19.69
N LEU A 321 2.79 -4.85 -18.57
CA LEU A 321 3.51 -4.85 -17.30
C LEU A 321 4.26 -6.17 -17.17
N ILE A 322 5.58 -6.09 -17.00
CA ILE A 322 6.43 -7.25 -16.79
C ILE A 322 6.88 -7.28 -15.34
N ASP A 323 6.72 -8.42 -14.68
CA ASP A 323 7.16 -8.64 -13.31
C ASP A 323 8.69 -8.67 -13.26
N LYS A 324 9.26 -7.77 -12.46
CA LYS A 324 10.71 -7.61 -12.34
C LYS A 324 11.40 -8.82 -11.69
N LYS A 325 10.69 -9.62 -10.89
CA LYS A 325 11.25 -10.82 -10.24
C LYS A 325 11.32 -12.01 -11.19
N SER A 326 10.26 -12.23 -11.98
CA SER A 326 10.13 -13.42 -12.83
C SER A 326 10.47 -13.18 -14.29
N ASP A 327 10.52 -11.93 -14.74
CA ASP A 327 10.65 -11.56 -16.16
C ASP A 327 9.46 -12.06 -17.02
N GLU A 328 8.32 -12.33 -16.35
CA GLU A 328 7.07 -12.77 -16.99
C GLU A 328 6.05 -11.63 -17.02
N LEU A 329 5.06 -11.73 -17.92
CA LEU A 329 3.90 -10.83 -17.90
C LEU A 329 3.26 -10.84 -16.51
N TRP A 330 3.02 -9.67 -15.94
CA TRP A 330 2.30 -9.57 -14.69
C TRP A 330 0.89 -10.13 -14.91
N ASN A 331 0.50 -11.04 -14.04
CA ASN A 331 -0.76 -11.78 -14.10
C ASN A 331 -1.90 -11.08 -13.33
N GLY A 332 -1.68 -9.86 -12.85
CA GLY A 332 -2.67 -9.12 -12.08
C GLY A 332 -2.75 -9.47 -10.60
N THR A 333 -1.93 -10.40 -10.10
CA THR A 333 -2.00 -10.85 -8.69
C THR A 333 -0.95 -10.18 -7.81
N PHE A 334 -1.27 -10.10 -6.51
CA PHE A 334 -0.37 -9.64 -5.47
C PHE A 334 -0.08 -10.77 -4.48
N GLU A 335 1.10 -10.70 -3.84
CA GLU A 335 1.44 -11.55 -2.69
C GLU A 335 0.67 -11.06 -1.46
N GLU A 336 0.36 -11.96 -0.53
CA GLU A 336 -0.26 -11.59 0.75
C GLU A 336 0.66 -10.61 1.50
N PRO A 337 0.12 -9.45 1.95
CA PRO A 337 0.95 -8.43 2.57
C PRO A 337 1.35 -8.78 4.01
N ASP A 338 2.66 -8.89 4.25
CA ASP A 338 3.22 -9.17 5.58
C ASP A 338 3.46 -7.90 6.43
N ASP A 339 3.66 -6.74 5.78
CA ASP A 339 3.93 -5.47 6.48
C ASP A 339 3.25 -4.25 5.83
N ARG A 340 3.81 -3.04 6.01
CA ARG A 340 3.25 -1.77 5.50
C ARG A 340 3.81 -1.34 4.14
N ASN A 341 4.72 -2.10 3.56
CA ASN A 341 5.48 -1.73 2.36
C ASN A 341 5.42 -2.83 1.29
N ASN A 342 4.22 -3.36 1.05
CA ASN A 342 3.99 -4.42 0.06
C ASN A 342 3.88 -3.80 -1.33
N LYS A 343 4.98 -3.87 -2.06
CA LYS A 343 5.08 -3.33 -3.40
C LYS A 343 5.30 -4.45 -4.41
N LYS A 344 4.54 -4.40 -5.50
CA LYS A 344 4.79 -5.21 -6.70
C LYS A 344 5.60 -4.34 -7.66
N GLU A 345 6.88 -4.68 -7.84
CA GLU A 345 7.74 -4.01 -8.81
C GLU A 345 7.52 -4.60 -10.21
N VAL A 346 7.16 -3.74 -11.15
CA VAL A 346 6.97 -4.08 -12.57
C VAL A 346 7.69 -3.05 -13.45
N TYR A 347 7.97 -3.40 -14.69
CA TYR A 347 8.43 -2.47 -15.70
C TYR A 347 7.59 -2.58 -16.97
N LEU A 348 7.67 -1.58 -17.84
CA LEU A 348 6.92 -1.56 -19.09
C LEU A 348 7.63 -2.36 -20.17
N GLY A 349 6.85 -3.03 -21.01
CA GLY A 349 7.33 -3.65 -22.23
C GLY A 349 6.39 -3.37 -23.40
N VAL A 350 6.97 -3.24 -24.60
CA VAL A 350 6.24 -3.30 -25.86
C VAL A 350 6.06 -4.76 -26.25
N GLY A 351 4.96 -5.09 -26.94
CA GLY A 351 4.70 -6.44 -27.44
C GLY A 351 4.62 -6.51 -28.96
N LEU A 352 5.06 -7.63 -29.52
CA LEU A 352 4.76 -8.03 -30.90
C LEU A 352 3.35 -8.64 -30.93
N ASN A 353 2.60 -8.35 -31.99
CA ASN A 353 1.28 -8.95 -32.22
C ASN A 353 1.44 -10.48 -32.24
N PRO A 354 0.66 -11.25 -31.45
CA PRO A 354 0.78 -12.71 -31.40
C PRO A 354 0.54 -13.39 -32.76
N GLU A 355 -0.12 -12.71 -33.70
CA GLU A 355 -0.34 -13.21 -35.06
C GLU A 355 0.17 -12.20 -36.08
N SER A 356 0.97 -12.66 -37.04
CA SER A 356 1.55 -11.86 -38.12
C SER A 356 1.19 -12.45 -39.47
N ASN A 357 0.88 -11.57 -40.43
CA ASN A 357 0.50 -11.99 -41.77
C ASN A 357 1.75 -12.24 -42.63
N VAL A 358 1.68 -13.28 -43.44
CA VAL A 358 2.73 -13.64 -44.40
C VAL A 358 2.15 -13.74 -45.80
N GLU A 359 2.79 -13.02 -46.73
CA GLU A 359 2.53 -13.11 -48.16
C GLU A 359 3.71 -13.82 -48.85
N MET A 360 3.40 -14.82 -49.68
CA MET A 360 4.40 -15.56 -50.46
C MET A 360 4.26 -15.25 -51.94
N TYR A 361 5.33 -14.72 -52.55
CA TYR A 361 5.32 -14.34 -53.96
C TYR A 361 5.97 -15.42 -54.83
N ASN A 362 5.14 -16.09 -55.64
CA ASN A 362 5.50 -17.30 -56.40
C ASN A 362 6.47 -17.08 -57.57
N GLU A 363 6.70 -15.85 -58.04
CA GLU A 363 7.55 -15.64 -59.21
C GLU A 363 9.06 -15.66 -58.89
N ASN A 364 9.46 -15.31 -57.65
CA ASN A 364 10.87 -15.24 -57.26
C ASN A 364 11.24 -16.01 -55.98
N GLY A 365 10.27 -16.50 -55.20
CA GLY A 365 10.54 -17.08 -53.89
C GLY A 365 10.85 -16.01 -52.84
N GLU A 366 10.27 -14.82 -52.96
CA GLU A 366 10.38 -13.80 -51.91
C GLU A 366 9.24 -13.99 -50.90
N ILE A 367 9.58 -13.93 -49.61
CA ILE A 367 8.63 -13.97 -48.50
C ILE A 367 8.53 -12.57 -47.92
N ARG A 368 7.30 -12.06 -47.76
CA ARG A 368 7.02 -10.83 -47.04
C ARG A 368 6.26 -11.13 -45.75
N ILE A 369 6.75 -10.59 -44.65
CA ILE A 369 6.14 -10.76 -43.33
C ILE A 369 5.82 -9.38 -42.78
N GLU A 370 4.56 -9.15 -42.44
CA GLU A 370 4.12 -7.93 -41.77
C GLU A 370 4.15 -8.15 -40.25
N LEU A 371 5.06 -7.48 -39.55
CA LEU A 371 5.11 -7.47 -38.09
C LEU A 371 4.49 -6.19 -37.56
N LYS A 372 3.60 -6.32 -36.58
CA LYS A 372 2.93 -5.21 -35.90
C LYS A 372 3.28 -5.20 -34.42
N PHE A 373 3.71 -4.07 -33.90
CA PHE A 373 4.04 -3.88 -32.51
C PHE A 373 2.91 -3.13 -31.78
N SER A 374 2.83 -3.28 -30.46
CA SER A 374 1.83 -2.60 -29.64
C SER A 374 2.11 -1.10 -29.50
N ALA A 375 3.35 -0.67 -29.71
CA ALA A 375 3.81 0.71 -29.76
C ALA A 375 4.97 0.85 -30.77
N PRO A 376 5.27 2.06 -31.30
CA PRO A 376 6.37 2.27 -32.24
C PRO A 376 7.73 1.92 -31.64
N LEU A 377 8.52 1.12 -32.34
CA LEU A 377 9.89 0.76 -31.95
C LEU A 377 10.90 1.27 -32.97
N GLY A 378 12.13 1.51 -32.53
CA GLY A 378 13.32 1.77 -33.34
C GLY A 378 14.37 0.67 -33.13
N GLY A 379 15.55 0.84 -33.73
CA GLY A 379 16.66 -0.12 -33.54
C GLY A 379 16.62 -1.35 -34.46
N PHE A 380 15.72 -1.38 -35.45
CA PHE A 380 15.57 -2.50 -36.39
C PHE A 380 16.85 -2.83 -37.18
N GLU A 381 17.80 -1.90 -37.27
CA GLU A 381 19.09 -2.11 -37.93
C GLU A 381 19.89 -3.25 -37.34
N ASN A 382 19.71 -3.59 -36.06
CA ASN A 382 20.45 -4.67 -35.40
C ASN A 382 19.58 -5.92 -35.17
N MET A 383 18.34 -5.93 -35.64
CA MET A 383 17.38 -6.99 -35.32
C MET A 383 17.88 -8.36 -35.83
N GLU A 384 17.70 -9.39 -35.02
CA GLU A 384 17.99 -10.79 -35.36
C GLU A 384 16.72 -11.62 -35.23
N LEU A 385 16.48 -12.47 -36.23
CA LEU A 385 15.24 -13.24 -36.34
C LEU A 385 15.54 -14.73 -36.27
N LYS A 386 14.63 -15.47 -35.62
CA LYS A 386 14.60 -16.92 -35.62
C LYS A 386 13.25 -17.38 -36.12
N PHE A 387 13.27 -18.31 -37.06
CA PHE A 387 12.08 -18.86 -37.70
C PHE A 387 11.89 -20.31 -37.30
N ASN A 388 10.72 -20.60 -36.73
CA ASN A 388 10.40 -21.88 -36.10
C ASN A 388 11.44 -22.23 -35.02
N ASP A 389 11.29 -23.35 -34.32
CA ASP A 389 12.32 -23.78 -33.35
C ASP A 389 13.61 -24.27 -34.02
N ASN A 390 13.80 -23.99 -35.31
CA ASN A 390 15.02 -24.28 -36.06
C ASN A 390 16.20 -23.43 -35.56
N ILE A 391 17.40 -24.00 -35.67
CA ILE A 391 18.66 -23.48 -35.13
C ILE A 391 19.23 -22.31 -35.96
N ASN A 392 18.63 -21.98 -37.11
CA ASN A 392 19.16 -20.96 -38.02
C ASN A 392 18.68 -19.56 -37.62
N ILE A 393 19.50 -18.86 -36.85
CA ILE A 393 19.37 -17.41 -36.61
C ILE A 393 19.72 -16.68 -37.90
N ILE A 394 18.89 -15.72 -38.26
CA ILE A 394 19.00 -14.93 -39.48
C ILE A 394 19.30 -13.50 -39.06
N ASP A 395 20.51 -13.07 -39.36
CA ASP A 395 20.95 -11.71 -39.12
C ASP A 395 20.34 -10.73 -40.15
N ASN A 396 20.40 -9.45 -39.80
CA ASN A 396 19.95 -8.31 -40.60
C ASN A 396 20.55 -8.21 -42.02
N SER A 397 21.60 -8.99 -42.35
CA SER A 397 22.22 -8.95 -43.68
C SER A 397 21.47 -9.81 -44.70
N LYS A 398 20.60 -10.69 -44.22
CA LYS A 398 19.86 -11.69 -45.02
C LYS A 398 18.40 -11.33 -45.29
N TYR A 399 17.93 -10.21 -44.76
CA TYR A 399 16.59 -9.71 -45.00
C TYR A 399 16.59 -8.18 -45.05
N LYS A 400 15.53 -7.62 -45.59
CA LYS A 400 15.35 -6.17 -45.68
C LYS A 400 14.15 -5.74 -44.85
N VAL A 401 14.33 -4.72 -44.01
CA VAL A 401 13.26 -4.11 -43.22
C VAL A 401 12.75 -2.87 -43.93
N THR A 402 11.44 -2.80 -44.16
CA THR A 402 10.75 -1.58 -44.58
C THR A 402 9.84 -1.12 -43.46
N LYS A 403 10.06 0.10 -42.96
CA LYS A 403 9.24 0.69 -41.90
C LYS A 403 8.00 1.34 -42.50
N LEU A 404 6.83 1.09 -41.92
CA LEU A 404 5.57 1.68 -42.37
C LEU A 404 5.15 2.81 -41.42
N ASN A 405 4.73 3.95 -41.98
CA ASN A 405 4.32 5.12 -41.19
C ASN A 405 5.40 5.59 -40.18
N GLU A 406 6.67 5.54 -40.58
CA GLU A 406 7.81 5.91 -39.73
C GLU A 406 7.74 7.36 -39.27
N ILE A 407 7.96 7.58 -37.97
CA ILE A 407 8.11 8.89 -37.36
C ILE A 407 9.42 8.88 -36.56
N ASN A 408 10.36 9.77 -36.91
CA ASN A 408 11.64 9.96 -36.20
C ASN A 408 12.49 8.68 -35.99
N GLY A 409 12.42 7.71 -36.89
CA GLY A 409 13.17 6.45 -36.75
C GLY A 409 12.36 5.28 -36.17
N PHE A 410 11.17 5.55 -35.64
CA PHE A 410 10.28 4.59 -34.97
C PHE A 410 9.12 4.18 -35.86
N SER A 411 8.74 2.91 -35.78
CA SER A 411 7.67 2.32 -36.60
C SER A 411 6.86 1.34 -35.77
N LYS A 412 5.53 1.41 -35.87
CA LYS A 412 4.62 0.43 -35.24
C LYS A 412 4.48 -0.83 -36.10
N ASP A 413 4.55 -0.66 -37.42
CA ASP A 413 4.44 -1.76 -38.37
C ASP A 413 5.70 -1.81 -39.23
N ILE A 414 6.21 -3.01 -39.51
CA ILE A 414 7.35 -3.23 -40.41
C ILE A 414 7.05 -4.38 -41.37
N ILE A 415 7.62 -4.29 -42.57
CA ILE A 415 7.64 -5.39 -43.54
C ILE A 415 9.06 -5.94 -43.59
N ILE A 416 9.17 -7.26 -43.39
CA ILE A 416 10.41 -8.01 -43.56
C ILE A 416 10.34 -8.73 -44.91
N GLU A 417 11.25 -8.39 -45.82
CA GLU A 417 11.41 -9.06 -47.11
C GLU A 417 12.61 -10.02 -47.04
N ILE A 418 12.39 -11.30 -47.34
CA ILE A 418 13.43 -12.34 -47.29
C ILE A 418 13.49 -13.11 -48.61
N ASP A 419 14.69 -13.34 -49.14
CA ASP A 419 14.89 -14.24 -50.28
C ASP A 419 14.88 -15.71 -49.78
N ASN A 420 13.86 -16.46 -50.18
CA ASN A 420 13.69 -17.86 -49.80
C ASN A 420 14.70 -18.79 -50.51
N LYS A 421 15.25 -18.39 -51.67
CA LYS A 421 16.20 -19.22 -52.42
C LYS A 421 17.51 -19.44 -51.67
N GLU A 422 17.91 -18.50 -50.82
CA GLU A 422 19.14 -18.58 -50.03
C GLU A 422 18.93 -19.22 -48.65
N ASN A 423 17.69 -19.23 -48.14
CA ASN A 423 17.41 -19.53 -46.73
C ASN A 423 16.54 -20.77 -46.49
N ASN A 424 15.94 -21.38 -47.54
CA ASN A 424 15.14 -22.61 -47.45
C ASN A 424 14.08 -22.59 -46.33
N PHE A 425 13.26 -21.55 -46.29
CA PHE A 425 12.12 -21.47 -45.39
C PHE A 425 10.96 -22.33 -45.86
N THR A 426 10.44 -23.10 -44.92
CA THR A 426 9.17 -23.81 -45.05
C THR A 426 8.22 -23.24 -44.00
N ILE A 427 7.10 -22.69 -44.46
CA ILE A 427 5.99 -22.29 -43.59
C ILE A 427 4.96 -23.40 -43.71
N ASP A 428 4.73 -24.11 -42.61
CA ASP A 428 3.73 -25.17 -42.54
C ASP A 428 2.35 -24.56 -42.23
N ASN A 429 1.30 -25.10 -42.84
CA ASN A 429 -0.07 -24.59 -42.80
C ASN A 429 -1.05 -25.64 -42.23
N ASP A 430 -0.54 -26.70 -41.62
CA ASP A 430 -1.36 -27.83 -41.17
C ASP A 430 -2.11 -27.47 -39.89
N SER A 431 -3.44 -27.59 -39.92
CA SER A 431 -4.38 -27.13 -38.89
C SER A 431 -4.42 -28.03 -37.64
N THR A 432 -3.25 -28.42 -37.14
CA THR A 432 -3.06 -29.12 -35.88
C THR A 432 -2.16 -28.30 -34.99
N ILE A 433 -2.65 -27.96 -33.80
CA ILE A 433 -2.19 -26.96 -32.82
C ILE A 433 -0.68 -27.02 -32.44
N ASP A 434 0.05 -28.05 -32.84
CA ASP A 434 1.45 -28.29 -32.42
C ASP A 434 2.52 -27.90 -33.46
N ASN A 435 2.17 -27.42 -34.67
CA ASN A 435 3.13 -27.13 -35.76
C ASN A 435 3.01 -25.74 -36.39
N ASP A 436 2.42 -24.77 -35.69
CA ASP A 436 2.31 -23.40 -36.22
C ASP A 436 3.70 -22.79 -36.47
N SER A 437 3.90 -22.25 -37.69
CA SER A 437 5.14 -21.57 -38.02
C SER A 437 5.24 -20.26 -37.22
N THR A 438 6.40 -19.96 -36.64
CA THR A 438 6.60 -18.82 -35.76
C THR A 438 7.82 -18.01 -36.15
N ILE A 439 7.78 -16.73 -35.82
CA ILE A 439 8.91 -15.82 -35.89
C ILE A 439 9.20 -15.28 -34.50
N GLU A 440 10.47 -15.27 -34.11
CA GLU A 440 10.94 -14.75 -32.83
C GLU A 440 12.08 -13.75 -33.07
N ILE A 441 12.00 -12.59 -32.41
CA ILE A 441 13.08 -11.61 -32.38
C ILE A 441 14.04 -11.99 -31.25
N ILE A 442 15.29 -12.33 -31.57
CA ILE A 442 16.26 -12.91 -30.63
C ILE A 442 16.88 -11.87 -29.70
N ASN A 443 17.02 -10.64 -30.16
CA ASN A 443 17.57 -9.51 -29.41
C ASN A 443 16.51 -8.43 -29.13
N PRO A 444 15.40 -8.74 -28.45
CA PRO A 444 14.30 -7.80 -28.27
C PRO A 444 14.72 -6.57 -27.44
N GLY A 445 15.76 -6.69 -26.60
CA GLY A 445 16.29 -5.58 -25.82
C GLY A 445 16.97 -4.47 -26.62
N ASP A 446 17.30 -4.70 -27.90
CA ASP A 446 17.86 -3.69 -28.80
C ASP A 446 16.75 -2.85 -29.48
N LEU A 447 15.52 -3.35 -29.48
CA LEU A 447 14.36 -2.64 -29.97
C LEU A 447 13.74 -1.82 -28.84
N ILE A 448 13.76 -0.50 -29.00
CA ILE A 448 13.30 0.47 -28.00
C ILE A 448 12.32 1.46 -28.60
N ASP A 449 11.34 1.90 -27.83
CA ASP A 449 10.45 3.01 -28.19
C ASP A 449 11.11 4.37 -27.93
N GLU A 450 10.39 5.45 -28.26
CA GLU A 450 10.89 6.82 -28.10
C GLU A 450 11.15 7.21 -26.63
N HIS A 451 10.53 6.49 -25.68
CA HIS A 451 10.71 6.70 -24.26
C HIS A 451 11.81 5.81 -23.67
N GLY A 452 12.32 4.82 -24.39
CA GLY A 452 13.31 3.85 -23.92
C GLY A 452 12.73 2.55 -23.37
N ILE A 453 11.44 2.29 -23.61
CA ILE A 453 10.77 1.02 -23.30
C ILE A 453 11.15 -0.02 -24.34
N LYS A 454 11.54 -1.21 -23.88
CA LYS A 454 12.03 -2.30 -24.74
C LYS A 454 10.89 -3.21 -25.22
N LEU A 455 11.10 -3.90 -26.34
CA LEU A 455 10.32 -5.09 -26.67
C LEU A 455 10.52 -6.14 -25.55
N ALA A 456 9.42 -6.61 -24.96
CA ALA A 456 9.49 -7.58 -23.87
C ALA A 456 9.93 -8.95 -24.40
N GLN A 457 10.83 -9.62 -23.69
CA GLN A 457 11.35 -10.95 -24.06
C GLN A 457 10.24 -12.00 -24.22
N LYS A 458 9.12 -11.85 -23.52
CA LYS A 458 7.98 -12.77 -23.59
C LYS A 458 6.95 -12.43 -24.67
N LEU A 459 7.09 -11.25 -25.26
CA LEU A 459 6.23 -10.74 -26.32
C LEU A 459 7.03 -10.50 -27.61
N ASN A 460 8.13 -11.23 -27.81
CA ASN A 460 9.02 -11.11 -28.97
C ASN A 460 8.70 -12.15 -30.07
N LYS A 461 7.67 -12.98 -29.87
CA LYS A 461 7.32 -14.12 -30.73
C LYS A 461 5.92 -13.95 -31.30
N SER A 462 5.75 -14.29 -32.57
CA SER A 462 4.48 -14.25 -33.29
C SER A 462 4.28 -15.52 -34.11
N VAL A 463 3.02 -15.94 -34.23
CA VAL A 463 2.59 -17.01 -35.14
C VAL A 463 2.38 -16.42 -36.53
N LEU A 464 2.93 -17.09 -37.54
CA LEU A 464 2.85 -16.69 -38.93
C LEU A 464 1.58 -17.29 -39.57
N LYS A 465 0.71 -16.43 -40.10
CA LYS A 465 -0.48 -16.84 -40.86
C LYS A 465 -0.30 -16.48 -42.33
N ILE A 466 -0.41 -17.49 -43.20
CA ILE A 466 -0.36 -17.25 -44.65
C ILE A 466 -1.66 -16.58 -45.08
N GLU A 467 -1.56 -15.36 -45.60
CA GLU A 467 -2.62 -14.79 -46.40
C GLU A 467 -2.45 -15.34 -47.82
N ASN A 468 -3.44 -16.11 -48.31
CA ASN A 468 -3.45 -16.57 -49.69
C ASN A 468 -3.58 -15.34 -50.60
N GLY A 469 -2.45 -14.79 -51.04
CA GLY A 469 -2.40 -13.87 -52.17
C GLY A 469 -2.88 -14.60 -53.43
N GLU A 470 -3.76 -13.94 -54.19
CA GLU A 470 -4.19 -14.42 -55.52
C GLU A 470 -3.02 -14.60 -56.50
#